data_AF-A0A1G2YTH4-F1
#
_entry.id   AF-A0A1G2YTH4-F1
#
_cell.length_a   1.000
_cell.length_b   1.000
_cell.length_c   1.000
_cell.angle_alpha   90.00
_cell.angle_beta   90.00
_cell.angle_gamma   90.00
#
_symmetry.space_group_name_H-M   'P 1'
#
loop_
_entity.id
_entity.type
_entity.pdbx_description
1 polymer ?
#
loop_
_entity_poly.entity_id
_entity_poly.type
_entity_poly.pdbx_seq_one_letter_code
_entity_poly.pdbx_strand_id
1 'polypeptide(L)'
;MKKPDVTYVLGAAFAALTSLFYCCTMWFAIKLPRYYPLERTWKWVNEKGVPSQGWYGMQAFAFLAAGIVTFIIYLVLKRAVSAEASLKPAYTRILGAAAILTVIICMGYMLYYEFEKWGVFGLMGLE
;
A
#
# COMPACT_ATOMS: atom_id res chain seq x y z
N MET A 1 -14.19 21.69 5.24
CA MET A 1 -14.16 20.77 6.38
C MET A 1 -13.08 21.25 7.33
N LYS A 2 -13.20 21.02 8.65
CA LYS A 2 -12.15 21.39 9.61
C LYS A 2 -10.81 20.70 9.24
N LYS A 3 -9.69 21.42 9.39
CA LYS A 3 -8.34 20.89 9.04
C LYS A 3 -8.04 19.51 9.65
N PRO A 4 -8.33 19.24 10.95
CA PRO A 4 -8.05 17.94 11.55
C PRO A 4 -8.81 16.79 10.89
N ASP A 5 -10.07 17.01 10.52
CA ASP A 5 -10.89 15.99 9.85
C ASP A 5 -10.35 15.68 8.44
N VAL A 6 -9.89 16.71 7.71
CA VAL A 6 -9.24 16.53 6.42
C VAL A 6 -7.95 15.71 6.58
N THR A 7 -7.08 16.07 7.52
CA THR A 7 -5.85 15.33 7.79
C THR A 7 -6.13 13.87 8.16
N TYR A 8 -7.17 13.64 8.97
CA TYR A 8 -7.58 12.28 9.34
C TYR A 8 -8.01 11.46 8.12
N VAL A 9 -8.88 12.02 7.26
CA VAL A 9 -9.35 11.33 6.05
C VAL A 9 -8.19 11.01 5.12
N LEU A 10 -7.30 11.98 4.89
CA LEU A 10 -6.15 11.80 4.01
C LEU A 10 -5.16 10.78 4.56
N GLY A 11 -4.88 10.80 5.87
CA GLY A 11 -4.00 9.82 6.51
C GLY A 11 -4.56 8.40 6.44
N ALA A 12 -5.85 8.23 6.76
CA ALA A 12 -6.53 6.93 6.67
C ALA A 12 -6.54 6.39 5.23
N ALA A 13 -6.87 7.25 4.26
CA ALA A 13 -6.87 6.89 2.84
C ALA A 13 -5.46 6.51 2.36
N PHE A 14 -4.44 7.31 2.68
CA PHE A 14 -3.07 7.05 2.27
C PHE A 14 -2.54 5.72 2.79
N ALA A 15 -2.77 5.42 4.08
CA ALA A 15 -2.34 4.17 4.69
C ALA A 15 -3.02 2.96 4.01
N ALA A 16 -4.35 2.99 3.90
CA ALA A 16 -5.12 1.91 3.29
C ALA A 16 -4.76 1.68 1.81
N LEU A 17 -4.65 2.77 1.04
CA LEU A 17 -4.30 2.70 -0.38
C LEU A 17 -2.87 2.27 -0.61
N THR A 18 -1.92 2.63 0.27
CA THR A 18 -0.54 2.15 0.16
C THR A 18 -0.50 0.63 0.29
N SER A 19 -1.17 0.08 1.31
CA SER A 19 -1.25 -1.38 1.50
C SER A 19 -1.94 -2.07 0.32
N LEU A 20 -3.03 -1.48 -0.18
CA LEU A 20 -3.77 -2.02 -1.32
C LEU A 20 -2.93 -2.02 -2.61
N PHE A 21 -2.31 -0.89 -2.96
CA PHE A 21 -1.49 -0.79 -4.16
C PHE A 21 -0.26 -1.68 -4.10
N TYR A 22 0.31 -1.88 -2.91
CA TYR A 22 1.37 -2.87 -2.75
C TYR A 22 0.85 -4.28 -3.11
N CYS A 23 -0.30 -4.68 -2.57
CA CYS A 23 -0.92 -5.97 -2.94
C CYS A 23 -1.27 -6.06 -4.43
N CYS A 24 -1.70 -4.97 -5.07
CA CYS A 24 -1.93 -4.94 -6.51
C CYS A 24 -0.67 -5.32 -7.32
N THR A 25 0.54 -4.96 -6.86
CA THR A 25 1.77 -5.38 -7.54
C THR A 25 1.93 -6.91 -7.57
N MET A 26 1.43 -7.60 -6.54
CA MET A 26 1.44 -9.05 -6.43
C MET A 26 0.28 -9.68 -7.21
N TRP A 27 -0.96 -9.23 -6.98
CA TRP A 27 -2.17 -9.79 -7.63
C TRP A 27 -2.12 -9.70 -9.16
N PHE A 28 -1.63 -8.58 -9.69
CA PHE A 28 -1.56 -8.33 -11.12
C PHE A 28 -0.17 -8.60 -11.71
N ALA A 29 0.76 -9.14 -10.92
CA ALA A 29 2.14 -9.41 -11.33
C ALA A 29 2.79 -8.21 -12.07
N ILE A 30 2.61 -7.00 -11.52
CA ILE A 30 3.09 -5.77 -12.14
C ILE A 30 4.62 -5.82 -12.21
N LYS A 31 5.17 -5.74 -13.43
CA LYS A 31 6.62 -5.74 -13.64
C LYS A 31 7.19 -4.40 -13.17
N LEU A 32 8.01 -4.46 -12.13
CA LEU A 32 8.67 -3.31 -11.51
C LEU A 32 10.18 -3.55 -11.46
N PRO A 33 10.99 -2.47 -11.50
CA PRO A 33 12.43 -2.62 -11.46
C PRO A 33 12.86 -3.16 -10.10
N ARG A 34 13.96 -3.91 -10.11
CA ARG A 34 14.58 -4.49 -8.92
C ARG A 34 15.92 -3.83 -8.69
N TYR A 35 16.22 -3.56 -7.43
CA TYR A 35 17.53 -3.05 -7.06
C TYR A 35 18.50 -4.22 -6.84
N TYR A 36 19.67 -4.16 -7.46
CA TYR A 36 20.75 -5.13 -7.35
C TYR A 36 21.84 -4.53 -6.46
N PRO A 37 21.91 -4.92 -5.17
CA PRO A 37 22.75 -4.21 -4.19
C PRO A 37 24.25 -4.35 -4.46
N LEU A 38 24.69 -5.51 -4.99
CA LEU A 38 26.10 -5.75 -5.31
C LEU A 38 26.58 -4.89 -6.48
N GLU A 39 25.72 -4.69 -7.47
CA GLU A 39 25.99 -3.89 -8.67
C GLU A 39 25.57 -2.42 -8.52
N ARG A 40 24.87 -2.09 -7.43
CA ARG A 40 24.31 -0.76 -7.13
C ARG A 40 23.47 -0.19 -8.29
N THR A 41 22.70 -1.06 -8.94
CA THR A 41 21.93 -0.70 -10.13
C THR A 41 20.49 -1.20 -10.07
N TRP A 42 19.62 -0.55 -10.85
CA TRP A 42 18.25 -0.95 -11.03
C TRP A 42 18.09 -1.65 -12.38
N LYS A 43 17.48 -2.84 -12.38
CA LYS A 43 17.18 -3.58 -13.61
C LYS A 43 15.72 -3.99 -13.67
N TRP A 44 15.16 -4.02 -14.87
CA TRP A 44 13.80 -4.50 -15.12
C TRP A 44 13.69 -6.03 -15.15
N VAL A 45 14.82 -6.72 -15.27
CA VAL A 45 14.91 -8.17 -15.33
C VAL A 45 15.16 -8.76 -13.95
N ASN A 46 14.70 -10.00 -13.75
CA ASN A 46 15.04 -10.83 -12.59
C ASN A 46 16.13 -11.83 -13.02
N GLU A 47 17.37 -11.58 -12.62
CA GLU A 47 18.52 -12.44 -12.93
C GLU A 47 18.55 -13.62 -11.97
N LYS A 48 18.42 -14.83 -12.53
CA LYS A 48 18.36 -16.06 -11.74
C LYS A 48 19.67 -16.26 -10.98
N GLY A 49 19.57 -16.46 -9.67
CA GLY A 49 20.73 -16.69 -8.79
C GLY A 49 21.44 -15.42 -8.32
N VAL A 50 21.00 -14.23 -8.74
CA VAL A 50 21.57 -12.95 -8.29
C VAL A 50 20.66 -12.34 -7.22
N PRO A 51 21.17 -12.06 -6.00
CA PRO A 51 20.40 -11.39 -4.97
C PRO A 51 19.87 -10.03 -5.44
N SER A 52 18.57 -9.82 -5.34
CA SER A 52 17.91 -8.55 -5.72
C SER A 52 16.80 -8.17 -4.74
N GLN A 53 16.56 -6.87 -4.59
CA GLN A 53 15.56 -6.28 -3.70
C GLN A 53 14.38 -5.74 -4.51
N GLY A 54 13.50 -6.64 -4.95
CA GLY A 54 12.32 -6.27 -5.75
C GLY A 54 11.23 -5.54 -4.96
N TRP A 55 11.19 -5.71 -3.64
CA TRP A 55 10.22 -5.08 -2.76
C TRP A 55 10.34 -3.54 -2.73
N TYR A 56 11.53 -2.97 -2.98
CA TYR A 56 11.68 -1.52 -3.11
C TYR A 56 10.90 -0.94 -4.30
N GLY A 57 10.90 -1.64 -5.44
CA GLY A 57 10.13 -1.23 -6.62
C GLY A 57 8.63 -1.27 -6.34
N MET A 58 8.16 -2.33 -5.68
CA MET A 58 6.77 -2.47 -5.23
C MET A 58 6.37 -1.38 -4.26
N GLN A 59 7.23 -1.07 -3.29
CA GLN A 59 7.01 -0.02 -2.30
C GLN A 59 6.95 1.37 -2.93
N ALA A 60 7.87 1.68 -3.84
CA ALA A 60 7.88 2.95 -4.56
C ALA A 60 6.60 3.14 -5.40
N PHE A 61 6.17 2.09 -6.11
CA PHE A 61 4.90 2.09 -6.84
C PHE A 61 3.72 2.36 -5.91
N ALA A 62 3.64 1.62 -4.80
CA ALA A 62 2.55 1.72 -3.85
C ALA A 62 2.43 3.13 -3.25
N PHE A 63 3.55 3.72 -2.81
CA PHE A 63 3.55 5.08 -2.25
C PHE A 63 3.20 6.15 -3.29
N LEU A 64 3.72 6.05 -4.51
CA LEU A 64 3.41 7.01 -5.56
C LEU A 64 1.94 6.95 -5.96
N ALA A 65 1.40 5.74 -6.18
CA ALA A 65 0.00 5.54 -6.51
C ALA A 65 -0.93 6.02 -5.39
N ALA A 66 -0.63 5.64 -4.13
CA ALA A 66 -1.39 6.09 -2.96
C ALA A 66 -1.33 7.60 -2.77
N GLY A 67 -0.15 8.21 -3.00
CA GLY A 67 0.06 9.65 -2.93
C GLY A 67 -0.79 10.40 -3.96
N ILE A 68 -0.80 9.94 -5.21
CA ILE A 68 -1.62 10.52 -6.28
C ILE A 68 -3.11 10.44 -5.93
N VAL A 69 -3.60 9.28 -5.52
CA VAL A 69 -5.02 9.12 -5.18
C VAL A 69 -5.39 9.95 -3.94
N THR A 70 -4.55 9.97 -2.91
CA THR A 70 -4.76 10.81 -1.73
C THR A 70 -4.79 12.30 -2.09
N PHE A 71 -3.93 12.74 -3.01
CA PHE A 71 -3.96 14.11 -3.50
C PHE A 71 -5.25 14.44 -4.26
N ILE A 72 -5.76 13.52 -5.08
CA ILE A 72 -7.07 13.67 -5.73
C ILE A 72 -8.19 13.78 -4.69
N ILE A 73 -8.19 12.93 -3.65
CA ILE A 73 -9.15 13.01 -2.53
C ILE A 73 -9.08 14.39 -1.87
N TYR A 74 -7.88 14.92 -1.62
CA TYR A 74 -7.70 16.27 -1.08
C TYR A 74 -8.35 17.33 -1.97
N LEU A 75 -8.12 17.29 -3.29
CA LEU A 75 -8.72 18.25 -4.23
C LEU A 75 -10.25 18.17 -4.23
N VAL A 76 -10.82 16.96 -4.13
CA VAL A 76 -12.26 16.75 -4.01
C VAL A 76 -12.79 17.33 -2.70
N LEU A 77 -12.17 17.00 -1.56
CA LEU A 77 -12.59 17.52 -0.25
C LEU A 77 -12.49 19.05 -0.18
N LYS A 78 -11.45 19.63 -0.79
CA LYS A 78 -11.25 21.08 -0.87
C LYS A 78 -12.37 21.78 -1.66
N ARG A 79 -12.88 21.16 -2.72
CA ARG A 79 -13.92 21.74 -3.59
C ARG A 79 -15.34 21.44 -3.10
N ALA A 80 -15.59 20.24 -2.60
CA ALA A 80 -16.94 19.73 -2.35
C ALA A 80 -17.46 19.99 -0.93
N VAL A 81 -16.61 20.38 0.03
CA VAL A 81 -16.99 20.44 1.44
C VAL A 81 -16.74 21.82 2.05
N SER A 82 -17.81 22.46 2.53
CA SER A 82 -17.76 23.75 3.26
C SER A 82 -16.70 23.73 4.36
N ALA A 83 -15.94 24.82 4.50
CA ALA A 83 -14.86 24.98 5.47
C ALA A 83 -15.29 24.63 6.91
N GLU A 84 -16.56 24.86 7.25
CA GLU A 84 -17.11 24.67 8.59
C GLU A 84 -17.67 23.26 8.85
N ALA A 85 -17.82 22.43 7.82
CA ALA A 85 -18.33 21.08 8.01
C ALA A 85 -17.40 20.26 8.91
N SER A 86 -17.98 19.59 9.89
CA SER A 86 -17.29 18.61 10.76
C SER A 86 -17.67 17.19 10.37
N LEU A 87 -16.69 16.29 10.44
CA LEU A 87 -16.94 14.87 10.26
C LEU A 87 -17.70 14.33 11.48
N LYS A 88 -18.84 13.67 11.24
CA LYS A 88 -19.59 13.05 12.35
C LYS A 88 -18.74 11.94 12.98
N PRO A 89 -18.74 11.80 14.32
CA PRO A 89 -17.93 10.77 15.00
C PRO A 89 -18.15 9.35 14.49
N ALA A 90 -19.38 9.01 14.07
CA ALA A 90 -19.69 7.71 13.48
C ALA A 90 -18.90 7.46 12.19
N TYR A 91 -18.81 8.45 11.30
CA TYR A 91 -18.06 8.32 10.04
C TYR A 91 -16.56 8.27 10.28
N THR A 92 -16.04 9.02 11.25
CA THR A 92 -14.63 8.92 11.67
C THR A 92 -14.29 7.49 12.08
N ARG A 93 -15.12 6.87 12.93
CA ARG A 93 -14.92 5.48 13.39
C ARG A 93 -15.00 4.47 12.25
N ILE A 94 -15.99 4.59 11.38
CA ILE A 94 -16.16 3.69 10.23
C ILE A 94 -14.95 3.80 9.29
N LEU A 95 -14.51 5.02 8.98
CA LEU A 95 -13.36 5.26 8.11
C LEU A 95 -12.08 4.67 8.72
N GLY A 96 -11.84 4.91 10.01
CA GLY A 96 -10.69 4.34 10.71
C GLY A 96 -10.71 2.82 10.73
N ALA A 97 -11.84 2.21 11.08
CA ALA A 97 -12.01 0.77 11.12
C ALA A 97 -11.82 0.14 9.73
N ALA A 98 -12.40 0.74 8.68
CA ALA A 98 -12.25 0.27 7.31
C ALA A 98 -10.79 0.38 6.82
N ALA A 99 -10.11 1.48 7.13
CA ALA A 99 -8.70 1.65 6.78
C ALA A 99 -7.81 0.61 7.47
N ILE A 100 -7.99 0.41 8.78
CA ILE A 100 -7.26 -0.60 9.56
C ILE A 100 -7.52 -2.00 9.02
N LEU A 101 -8.79 -2.35 8.77
CA LEU A 101 -9.15 -3.66 8.23
C LEU A 101 -8.49 -3.90 6.87
N THR A 102 -8.49 -2.89 6.00
CA THR A 102 -7.80 -2.96 4.69
C THR A 102 -6.31 -3.23 4.87
N VAL A 103 -5.64 -2.49 5.77
CA VAL A 103 -4.22 -2.68 6.06
C VAL A 103 -3.95 -4.10 6.58
N ILE A 104 -4.74 -4.60 7.54
CA ILE A 104 -4.57 -5.94 8.11
C ILE A 104 -4.73 -7.01 7.03
N ILE A 105 -5.77 -6.95 6.20
CA ILE A 105 -6.01 -7.92 5.13
C ILE A 105 -4.85 -7.90 4.13
N CYS A 106 -4.43 -6.71 3.70
CA CYS A 106 -3.32 -6.54 2.76
C CYS A 106 -2.00 -7.06 3.35
N MET A 107 -1.70 -6.75 4.61
CA MET A 107 -0.51 -7.26 5.30
C MET A 107 -0.54 -8.78 5.45
N GLY A 108 -1.70 -9.34 5.82
CA GLY A 108 -1.88 -10.79 5.88
C GLY A 108 -1.62 -11.45 4.53
N TYR A 109 -2.14 -10.88 3.45
CA TYR A 109 -1.89 -11.35 2.09
C TYR A 109 -0.40 -11.25 1.69
N MET A 110 0.26 -10.11 1.96
CA MET A 110 1.69 -9.93 1.66
C MET A 110 2.56 -10.97 2.38
N LEU A 111 2.27 -11.23 3.65
CA LEU A 111 2.99 -12.23 4.44
C LEU A 111 2.76 -13.64 3.87
N TYR A 112 1.50 -14.00 3.59
CA TYR A 112 1.15 -15.27 2.98
C TYR A 112 1.90 -15.48 1.65
N TYR A 113 1.85 -14.48 0.76
CA TYR A 113 2.48 -14.54 -0.55
C TYR A 113 4.01 -14.71 -0.48
N GLU A 114 4.69 -13.98 0.41
CA GLU A 114 6.15 -14.14 0.55
C GLU A 114 6.51 -15.46 1.25
N PHE A 115 5.73 -15.93 2.24
CA PHE A 115 5.97 -17.22 2.89
C PHE A 115 5.77 -18.40 1.94
N GLU A 116 4.73 -18.37 1.11
CA GLU A 116 4.50 -19.37 0.06
C GLU A 116 5.66 -19.38 -0.93
N LYS A 117 6.06 -18.20 -1.42
CA LYS A 117 7.17 -18.03 -2.36
C LYS A 117 8.53 -18.44 -1.79
N TRP A 118 8.73 -18.33 -0.48
CA TRP A 118 9.93 -18.81 0.21
C TRP A 118 9.86 -20.29 0.60
N GLY A 119 8.74 -20.98 0.32
CA GLY A 119 8.55 -22.39 0.65
C GLY A 119 8.46 -22.67 2.14
N VAL A 120 8.14 -21.66 2.95
CA VAL A 120 8.12 -21.75 4.42
C VAL A 120 7.08 -22.77 4.90
N PHE A 121 5.93 -22.88 4.24
CA PHE A 121 4.89 -23.84 4.59
C PHE A 121 5.31 -25.30 4.30
N GLY A 122 6.04 -25.54 3.21
CA GLY A 122 6.64 -26.85 2.92
C GLY A 122 7.71 -27.26 3.94
N LEU A 123 8.51 -26.30 4.44
CA LEU A 123 9.48 -26.54 5.53
C LEU A 123 8.80 -26.87 6.87
N MET A 124 7.54 -26.49 7.06
CA MET A 124 6.76 -26.74 8.29
C MET A 124 5.82 -27.94 8.17
N GLY A 125 5.74 -28.61 7.00
CA GLY A 125 4.82 -29.72 6.77
C GLY A 125 3.34 -29.34 6.81
N LEU A 126 3.00 -28.10 6.42
CA LEU A 126 1.65 -27.52 6.47
C LEU A 126 1.00 -27.39 5.08
N GLU A 127 1.35 -28.27 4.13
CA GLU A 127 0.75 -28.30 2.78
C GLU A 127 -0.63 -28.97 2.75
#